data_AF-A0A4S1XEZ2-F1
#
_entry.id   AF-A0A4S1XEZ2-F1
#
_cell.length_a   1.000
_cell.length_b   1.000
_cell.length_c   1.000
_cell.angle_alpha   90.00
_cell.angle_beta   90.00
_cell.angle_gamma   90.00
#
_symmetry.space_group_name_H-M   'P 1'
#
loop_
_entity.id
_entity.type
_entity.pdbx_description
1 polymer ?
#
loop_
_entity_poly.entity_id
_entity_poly.type
_entity_poly.pdbx_seq_one_letter_code
_entity_poly.pdbx_strand_id
1 'polypeptide(L)'
;MSCLPVSSQPVPIEPMSGYDPYSGALHSVMAGELREIRDMLERLAEALVADEQFAHAHIEELQSFDYLIQHSDECANLLERIANGEDSLTAIGHVRLAEVQERLRDALSGKWIGFTNDQ
;
A
#
# COMPACT_ATOMS: atom_id res chain seq x y z
N MET A 1 -19.77 -61.88 3.12
CA MET A 1 -19.63 -60.56 2.48
C MET A 1 -20.43 -59.57 3.33
N SER A 2 -19.75 -58.83 4.22
CA SER A 2 -20.41 -57.97 5.21
C SER A 2 -20.21 -56.52 4.79
N CYS A 3 -21.29 -55.86 4.37
CA CYS A 3 -21.29 -54.44 4.03
C CYS A 3 -21.45 -53.65 5.33
N LEU A 4 -20.41 -52.96 5.79
CA LEU A 4 -20.52 -52.02 6.89
C LEU A 4 -21.21 -50.73 6.41
N PRO A 5 -22.04 -50.08 7.26
CA PRO A 5 -22.69 -48.84 6.88
C PRO A 5 -21.66 -47.70 6.83
N VAL A 6 -21.61 -47.01 5.69
CA VAL A 6 -20.87 -45.75 5.56
C VAL A 6 -21.63 -44.71 6.37
N SER A 7 -21.01 -44.19 7.43
CA SER A 7 -21.58 -43.10 8.23
C SER A 7 -21.65 -41.84 7.36
N SER A 8 -22.86 -41.35 7.10
CA SER A 8 -23.16 -40.16 6.30
C SER A 8 -23.12 -38.86 7.13
N GLN A 9 -22.38 -38.83 8.23
CA GLN A 9 -22.23 -37.61 9.01
C GLN A 9 -21.36 -36.62 8.22
N PRO A 10 -21.86 -35.42 7.88
CA PRO A 10 -21.03 -34.38 7.31
C PRO A 10 -19.91 -34.08 8.32
N VAL A 11 -18.67 -34.14 7.84
CA VAL A 11 -17.50 -33.75 8.61
C VAL A 11 -17.78 -32.35 9.18
N PRO A 12 -17.73 -32.14 10.50
CA PRO A 12 -17.86 -30.80 11.07
C PRO A 12 -16.76 -29.95 10.45
N ILE A 13 -17.13 -28.99 9.60
CA ILE A 13 -16.21 -27.99 9.10
C ILE A 13 -15.95 -27.08 10.29
N GLU A 14 -14.92 -27.40 11.08
CA GLU A 14 -14.42 -26.46 12.06
C GLU A 14 -13.93 -25.22 11.29
N PRO A 15 -14.41 -24.02 11.63
CA PRO A 15 -13.89 -22.80 11.02
C PRO A 15 -12.38 -22.76 11.30
N MET A 16 -11.57 -22.64 10.25
CA MET A 16 -10.13 -22.48 10.40
C MET A 16 -9.86 -21.26 11.27
N SER A 17 -9.37 -21.49 12.49
CA SER A 17 -8.94 -20.45 13.42
C SER A 17 -7.91 -19.55 12.73
N GLY A 18 -8.30 -18.32 12.40
CA GLY A 18 -7.45 -17.34 11.70
C GLY A 18 -8.08 -16.70 10.47
N TYR A 19 -9.24 -17.17 10.00
CA TYR A 19 -9.98 -16.53 8.92
C TYR A 19 -10.92 -15.43 9.46
N ASP A 20 -10.59 -14.17 9.21
CA ASP A 20 -11.49 -13.05 9.44
C ASP A 20 -12.31 -12.75 8.15
N PRO A 21 -13.63 -13.03 8.14
CA PRO A 21 -14.47 -12.77 6.97
C PRO A 21 -14.61 -11.28 6.63
N TYR A 22 -14.27 -10.38 7.56
CA TYR A 22 -14.33 -8.93 7.35
C TYR A 22 -13.01 -8.33 6.87
N SER A 23 -11.93 -9.11 6.81
CA SER A 23 -10.60 -8.63 6.43
C SER A 23 -10.58 -7.94 5.06
N GLY A 24 -11.28 -8.49 4.06
CA GLY A 24 -11.39 -7.86 2.74
C GLY A 24 -12.14 -6.52 2.78
N ALA A 25 -13.23 -6.44 3.54
CA ALA A 25 -13.98 -5.20 3.72
C ALA A 25 -13.15 -4.14 4.46
N LEU A 26 -12.41 -4.54 5.49
CA LEU A 26 -11.48 -3.67 6.23
C LEU A 26 -10.41 -3.11 5.30
N HIS A 27 -9.73 -3.94 4.50
CA HIS A 27 -8.72 -3.48 3.56
C HIS A 27 -9.30 -2.51 2.52
N SER A 28 -10.50 -2.78 2.01
CA SER A 28 -11.17 -1.88 1.05
C SER A 28 -11.52 -0.52 1.68
N VAL A 29 -12.00 -0.49 2.92
CA VAL A 29 -12.27 0.77 3.63
C VAL A 29 -10.97 1.54 3.85
N MET A 30 -9.93 0.88 4.35
CA MET A 30 -8.62 1.50 4.56
C MET A 30 -8.01 2.06 3.27
N ALA A 31 -8.19 1.39 2.12
CA ALA A 31 -7.79 1.92 0.83
C ALA A 31 -8.57 3.19 0.45
N GLY A 32 -9.86 3.26 0.79
CA GLY A 32 -10.68 4.46 0.63
C GLY A 32 -10.15 5.63 1.46
N GLU A 33 -9.92 5.41 2.76
CA GLU A 33 -9.38 6.44 3.67
C GLU A 33 -8.03 6.99 3.19
N LEU A 34 -7.13 6.13 2.70
CA LEU A 34 -5.84 6.56 2.15
C LEU A 34 -5.99 7.45 0.91
N ARG A 35 -7.00 7.21 0.07
CA ARG A 35 -7.28 8.07 -1.09
C ARG A 35 -7.86 9.41 -0.67
N GLU A 36 -8.70 9.43 0.35
CA GLU A 36 -9.18 10.70 0.90
C GLU A 36 -8.02 11.52 1.48
N ILE A 37 -7.10 10.88 2.19
CA ILE A 37 -5.88 11.54 2.70
C ILE A 37 -5.04 12.07 1.55
N ARG A 38 -4.82 11.28 0.49
CA ARG A 38 -4.11 11.72 -0.73
C ARG A 38 -4.76 12.96 -1.33
N ASP A 39 -6.08 12.94 -1.53
CA ASP A 39 -6.81 14.08 -2.11
C ASP A 39 -6.71 15.35 -1.22
N MET A 40 -6.65 15.18 0.10
CA MET A 40 -6.41 16.30 1.03
C MET A 40 -4.98 16.83 0.93
N LEU A 41 -3.98 15.94 0.81
CA LEU A 41 -2.57 16.31 0.63
C LEU A 41 -2.35 17.06 -0.69
N GLU A 42 -2.97 16.61 -1.78
CA GLU A 42 -2.92 17.29 -3.09
C GLU A 42 -3.45 18.71 -2.99
N ARG A 43 -4.61 18.92 -2.36
CA ARG A 43 -5.19 20.27 -2.17
C ARG A 43 -4.32 21.16 -1.30
N LEU A 44 -3.67 20.60 -0.28
CA LEU A 44 -2.73 21.35 0.56
C LEU A 44 -1.49 21.75 -0.24
N ALA A 45 -0.92 20.83 -1.02
CA ALA A 45 0.20 21.11 -1.89
C ALA A 45 -0.15 22.22 -2.90
N GLU A 46 -1.30 22.12 -3.58
CA GLU A 46 -1.81 23.15 -4.51
C GLU A 46 -1.93 24.52 -3.84
N ALA A 47 -2.46 24.59 -2.62
CA ALA A 47 -2.59 25.84 -1.88
C ALA A 47 -1.24 26.46 -1.50
N LEU A 48 -0.25 25.61 -1.17
CA LEU A 48 1.10 26.06 -0.79
C LEU A 48 1.92 26.53 -2.00
N VAL A 49 1.79 25.87 -3.16
CA VAL A 49 2.51 26.27 -4.38
C VAL A 49 1.92 27.51 -5.07
N ALA A 50 0.71 27.92 -4.68
CA ALA A 50 0.08 29.14 -5.19
C ALA A 50 0.85 30.42 -4.81
N ASP A 51 1.67 30.39 -3.75
CA ASP A 51 2.61 31.45 -3.39
C ASP A 51 4.00 31.09 -3.94
N GLU A 52 4.41 31.80 -5.01
CA GLU A 52 5.68 31.58 -5.71
C GLU A 52 6.90 31.76 -4.80
N GLN A 53 6.87 32.73 -3.87
CA GLN A 53 7.99 33.00 -2.99
C GLN A 53 8.11 31.95 -1.88
N PHE A 54 6.97 31.48 -1.37
CA PHE A 54 6.93 30.34 -0.45
C PHE A 54 7.41 29.04 -1.13
N ALA A 55 6.91 28.76 -2.34
CA ALA A 55 7.24 27.55 -3.09
C ALA A 55 8.74 27.46 -3.40
N HIS A 56 9.35 28.57 -3.81
CA HIS A 56 10.79 28.62 -4.04
C HIS A 56 11.61 28.47 -2.76
N ALA A 57 11.11 28.95 -1.62
CA ALA A 57 11.79 28.84 -0.34
C ALA A 57 11.75 27.43 0.27
N HIS A 58 10.73 26.63 -0.09
CA HIS A 58 10.46 25.32 0.53
C HIS A 58 10.35 24.18 -0.50
N ILE A 59 11.08 24.28 -1.61
CA ILE A 59 10.94 23.33 -2.72
C ILE A 59 11.32 21.89 -2.34
N GLU A 60 12.24 21.71 -1.39
CA GLU A 60 12.66 20.39 -0.91
C GLU A 60 11.59 19.76 -0.02
N GLU A 61 10.96 20.55 0.85
CA GLU A 61 9.86 20.10 1.70
C GLU A 61 8.61 19.80 0.87
N LEU A 62 8.36 20.58 -0.20
CA LEU A 62 7.26 20.32 -1.13
C LEU A 62 7.43 18.99 -1.89
N GLN A 63 8.66 18.54 -2.18
CA GLN A 63 8.88 17.20 -2.72
C GLN A 63 8.46 16.08 -1.76
N SER A 64 8.40 16.35 -0.45
CA SER A 64 7.88 15.38 0.51
C SER A 64 6.36 15.21 0.37
N PHE A 65 5.64 16.23 -0.08
CA PHE A 65 4.22 16.09 -0.42
C PHE A 65 4.03 15.16 -1.62
N ASP A 66 4.81 15.34 -2.68
CA ASP A 66 4.76 14.46 -3.85
C ASP A 66 5.01 12.99 -3.48
N TYR A 67 6.00 12.75 -2.62
CA TYR A 67 6.27 11.42 -2.07
C TYR A 67 5.09 10.86 -1.28
N LEU A 68 4.50 11.66 -0.37
CA LEU A 68 3.35 11.21 0.43
C LEU A 68 2.13 10.91 -0.43
N ILE A 69 1.89 11.69 -1.49
CA ILE A 69 0.80 11.47 -2.45
C ILE A 69 1.00 10.13 -3.16
N GLN A 70 2.20 9.89 -3.72
CA GLN A 70 2.53 8.64 -4.42
C GLN A 70 2.44 7.45 -3.46
N HIS A 71 3.03 7.55 -2.28
CA HIS A 71 3.10 6.45 -1.33
C HIS A 71 1.71 6.07 -0.77
N SER A 72 0.84 7.07 -0.56
CA SER A 72 -0.54 6.83 -0.12
C SER A 72 -1.33 6.07 -1.18
N ASP A 73 -1.14 6.39 -2.47
CA ASP A 73 -1.78 5.69 -3.58
C ASP A 73 -1.28 4.24 -3.71
N GLU A 74 0.03 4.02 -3.58
CA GLU A 74 0.63 2.68 -3.60
C GLU A 74 0.10 1.80 -2.46
N CYS A 75 -0.04 2.36 -1.25
CA CYS A 75 -0.63 1.66 -0.11
C CYS A 75 -2.10 1.32 -0.33
N ALA A 76 -2.89 2.26 -0.90
CA ALA A 76 -4.29 2.01 -1.23
C ALA A 76 -4.44 0.89 -2.28
N ASN A 77 -3.60 0.91 -3.32
CA ASN A 77 -3.60 -0.11 -4.38
C ASN A 77 -3.17 -1.49 -3.83
N LEU A 78 -2.23 -1.55 -2.88
CA LEU A 78 -1.89 -2.79 -2.18
C LEU A 78 -3.10 -3.34 -1.42
N LEU A 79 -3.78 -2.50 -0.64
CA LEU A 79 -4.92 -2.91 0.18
C LEU A 79 -6.09 -3.41 -0.67
N GLU A 80 -6.38 -2.76 -1.80
CA GLU A 80 -7.42 -3.23 -2.73
C GLU A 80 -7.09 -4.59 -3.33
N ARG A 81 -5.83 -4.84 -3.63
CA ARG A 81 -5.41 -6.11 -4.18
C ARG A 81 -5.58 -7.25 -3.18
N ILE A 82 -5.21 -7.01 -1.93
CA ILE A 82 -5.48 -7.96 -0.83
C ILE A 82 -7.00 -8.12 -0.63
N ALA A 83 -7.78 -7.03 -0.70
CA ALA A 83 -9.25 -7.08 -0.60
C ALA A 83 -9.89 -7.92 -1.71
N ASN A 84 -9.32 -7.88 -2.92
CA ASN A 84 -9.75 -8.67 -4.07
C ASN A 84 -9.29 -10.14 -4.03
N GLY A 85 -8.65 -10.57 -2.94
CA GLY A 85 -8.26 -11.96 -2.72
C GLY A 85 -6.89 -12.33 -3.28
N GLU A 86 -6.04 -11.34 -3.60
CA GLU A 86 -4.64 -11.61 -3.94
C GLU A 86 -3.88 -12.11 -2.71
N ASP A 87 -3.00 -13.11 -2.92
CA ASP A 87 -2.11 -13.62 -1.89
C ASP A 87 -1.21 -12.51 -1.35
N SER A 88 -1.13 -12.39 -0.02
CA SER A 88 -0.43 -11.29 0.65
C SER A 88 1.06 -11.19 0.28
N LEU A 89 1.74 -12.31 0.02
CA LEU A 89 3.15 -12.29 -0.39
C LEU A 89 3.31 -11.74 -1.81
N THR A 90 2.38 -12.09 -2.69
CA THR A 90 2.32 -11.56 -4.05
C THR A 90 2.02 -10.06 -4.01
N ALA A 91 1.05 -9.63 -3.21
CA ALA A 91 0.67 -8.23 -3.05
C ALA A 91 1.86 -7.37 -2.53
N ILE A 92 2.54 -7.82 -1.46
CA ILE A 92 3.76 -7.18 -0.91
C ILE A 92 4.87 -7.08 -1.97
N GLY A 93 5.00 -8.09 -2.83
CA GLY A 93 6.01 -8.11 -3.90
C GLY A 93 5.95 -6.90 -4.84
N HIS A 94 4.77 -6.35 -5.08
CA HIS A 94 4.61 -5.19 -5.97
C HIS A 94 4.97 -3.87 -5.29
N VAL A 95 4.72 -3.72 -3.99
CA VAL A 95 5.15 -2.53 -3.24
C VAL A 95 6.67 -2.48 -3.18
N ARG A 96 7.32 -3.63 -2.91
CA ARG A 96 8.78 -3.73 -2.96
C ARG A 96 9.34 -3.47 -4.36
N LEU A 97 8.63 -3.87 -5.41
CA LEU A 97 9.02 -3.56 -6.78
C LEU A 97 8.92 -2.05 -7.07
N ALA A 98 7.86 -1.39 -6.61
CA ALA A 98 7.69 0.05 -6.72
C ALA A 98 8.81 0.80 -5.97
N GLU A 99 9.11 0.42 -4.72
CA GLU A 99 10.20 1.00 -3.92
C GLU A 99 11.57 0.80 -4.60
N VAL A 100 11.82 -0.38 -5.18
CA VAL A 100 13.06 -0.64 -5.95
C VAL A 100 13.10 0.20 -7.22
N GLN A 101 11.99 0.33 -7.94
CA GLN A 101 11.90 1.17 -9.14
C GLN A 101 12.09 2.66 -8.82
N GLU A 102 11.56 3.12 -7.70
CA GLU A 102 11.71 4.49 -7.19
C GLU A 102 13.18 4.76 -6.84
N ARG A 103 13.81 3.88 -6.05
CA ARG A 103 15.25 3.96 -5.75
C ARG A 103 16.11 3.96 -7.01
N LEU A 104 15.72 3.19 -8.03
CA LEU A 104 16.42 3.15 -9.31
C LEU A 104 16.24 4.48 -10.08
N ARG A 105 15.04 5.08 -10.03
CA ARG A 105 14.72 6.37 -10.64
C ARG A 105 15.44 7.52 -9.95
N ASP A 106 15.57 7.47 -8.63
CA ASP A 106 16.36 8.41 -7.83
C ASP A 106 17.86 8.31 -8.14
N ALA A 107 18.36 7.08 -8.31
CA ALA A 107 19.74 6.84 -8.73
C ALA A 107 20.01 7.37 -10.13
N LEU A 108 19.06 7.24 -11.06
CA LEU A 108 19.18 7.72 -12.43
C LEU A 108 18.98 9.24 -12.57
N SER A 109 18.19 9.86 -11.68
CA SER A 109 17.98 11.31 -11.65
C SER A 109 19.06 12.07 -10.89
N GLY A 110 20.05 11.37 -10.32
CA GLY A 110 21.13 11.97 -9.53
C GLY A 110 20.71 12.41 -8.12
N LYS A 111 19.50 12.05 -7.70
CA LYS A 111 18.92 12.36 -6.38
C LYS A 111 19.36 11.40 -5.28
N TRP A 112 19.95 10.26 -5.66
CA TRP A 112 20.40 9.23 -4.71
C TRP A 112 21.73 9.61 -4.04
N ILE A 113 21.66 10.19 -2.84
CA ILE A 113 22.77 10.25 -1.88
C ILE A 113 22.75 8.95 -1.09
N GLY A 114 23.23 7.87 -1.70
CA GLY A 114 23.37 6.60 -1.02
C GLY A 114 24.27 6.72 0.20
N PHE A 115 23.88 6.04 1.29
CA PHE A 115 24.66 5.75 2.50
C PHE A 115 26.14 6.18 2.39
N THR A 116 26.44 7.43 2.78
CA THR A 116 27.79 7.77 3.22
C THR A 116 28.00 7.00 4.50
N ASN A 117 28.61 5.84 4.33
CA ASN A 117 29.17 5.05 5.41
C ASN A 117 30.36 5.84 5.98
N ASP A 118 30.08 6.89 6.73
CA ASP A 118 31.07 7.58 7.57
C ASP A 118 30.99 6.97 8.97
N GLN A 119 31.88 5.99 9.15
CA GLN A 119 32.40 5.37 10.39
C GLN A 119 31.50 4.44 11.20
#